data_AF-A0A7G8D8F6-F1
#
_entry.id   AF-A0A7G8D8F6-F1
#
_cell.length_a   1.000
_cell.length_b   1.000
_cell.length_c   1.000
_cell.angle_alpha   90.00
_cell.angle_beta   90.00
_cell.angle_gamma   90.00
#
_symmetry.space_group_name_H-M   'P 1'
#
loop_
_entity.id
_entity.type
_entity.pdbx_description
1 polymer ?
#
loop_
_entity_poly.entity_id
_entity_poly.type
_entity_poly.pdbx_seq_one_letter_code
_entity_poly.pdbx_strand_id
1 'polypeptide(L)'
;MTTTSAPGTAHSLPAFNINGTNPRAIEDEYEAALKAVRIAEQLLVAATCHGRDFQTLPPTAFEQARDQRMQMLKHLCEVHDYIEAWYWHAVDAQ
;
A
#
# COMPACT_ATOMS: atom_id res chain seq x y z
N MET A 1 -28.55 -0.24 -7.72
CA MET A 1 -27.47 -0.83 -8.55
C MET A 1 -26.44 -1.38 -7.58
N THR A 2 -26.25 -2.69 -7.56
CA THR A 2 -25.36 -3.41 -6.64
C THR A 2 -23.98 -3.53 -7.27
N THR A 3 -23.00 -2.78 -6.78
CA THR A 3 -21.59 -3.00 -7.12
C THR A 3 -21.07 -4.16 -6.27
N THR A 4 -20.66 -5.22 -6.96
CA THR A 4 -20.03 -6.41 -6.38
C THR A 4 -18.54 -6.11 -6.23
N SER A 5 -18.06 -5.92 -5.00
CA SER A 5 -16.63 -5.84 -4.69
C SER A 5 -16.08 -7.22 -4.34
N ALA A 6 -14.93 -7.56 -4.93
CA ALA A 6 -14.18 -8.80 -4.67
C ALA A 6 -13.66 -8.86 -3.21
N PRO A 7 -13.44 -10.06 -2.63
CA PRO A 7 -13.11 -10.21 -1.22
C PRO A 7 -11.62 -9.98 -0.97
N GLY A 8 -11.25 -8.70 -0.82
CA GLY A 8 -10.05 -8.24 -0.13
C GLY A 8 -10.50 -7.17 0.85
N THR A 9 -10.11 -7.28 2.13
CA THR A 9 -10.48 -6.43 3.28
C THR A 9 -11.28 -5.18 2.92
N ALA A 10 -12.61 -5.24 3.04
CA ALA A 10 -13.49 -4.11 2.76
C ALA A 10 -13.17 -2.98 3.74
N HIS A 11 -12.37 -2.01 3.30
CA HIS A 11 -12.09 -0.81 4.07
C HIS A 11 -13.41 -0.06 4.30
N SER A 12 -13.59 0.46 5.51
CA SER A 12 -14.78 1.25 5.86
C SER A 12 -14.65 2.66 5.29
N LEU A 13 -15.11 2.87 4.06
CA LEU A 13 -15.01 4.15 3.35
C LEU A 13 -16.33 4.95 3.46
N PRO A 14 -16.30 6.22 3.92
CA PRO A 14 -17.50 7.03 4.06
C PRO A 14 -17.98 7.59 2.71
N ALA A 15 -19.29 7.84 2.58
CA ALA A 15 -19.84 8.55 1.43
C ALA A 15 -19.37 10.02 1.40
N PHE A 16 -19.18 10.55 0.20
CA PHE A 16 -18.80 11.96 0.02
C PHE A 16 -19.95 12.89 0.41
N ASN A 17 -19.61 13.96 1.13
CA ASN A 17 -20.55 15.02 1.47
C ASN A 17 -20.73 15.95 0.26
N ILE A 18 -21.98 16.25 -0.11
CA ILE A 18 -22.32 17.16 -1.22
C ILE A 18 -21.74 18.58 -1.04
N ASN A 19 -21.51 19.01 0.20
CA ASN A 19 -20.90 20.31 0.53
C ASN A 19 -19.40 20.19 0.88
N GLY A 20 -18.81 18.99 0.74
CA GLY A 20 -17.43 18.70 1.09
C GLY A 20 -16.47 18.77 -0.11
N THR A 21 -15.29 18.17 0.05
CA THR A 21 -14.32 18.02 -1.02
C THR A 21 -14.91 17.22 -2.19
N ASN A 22 -14.69 17.73 -3.41
CA ASN A 22 -15.12 17.06 -4.63
C ASN A 22 -14.41 15.69 -4.76
N PRO A 23 -15.14 14.60 -5.08
CA PRO A 23 -14.55 13.28 -5.34
C PRO A 23 -13.39 13.33 -6.35
N ARG A 24 -13.45 14.20 -7.37
CA ARG A 24 -12.38 14.37 -8.35
C ARG A 24 -11.06 14.82 -7.73
N ALA A 25 -11.10 15.74 -6.75
CA ALA A 25 -9.89 16.18 -6.06
C ALA A 25 -9.29 15.05 -5.22
N ILE A 26 -10.14 14.22 -4.60
CA ILE A 26 -9.71 13.05 -3.84
C ILE A 26 -9.12 11.98 -4.76
N GLU A 27 -9.68 11.75 -5.94
CA GLU A 27 -9.06 10.89 -6.96
C GLU A 27 -7.63 11.34 -7.26
N ASP A 28 -7.43 12.63 -7.58
CA ASP A 28 -6.11 13.16 -7.93
C ASP A 28 -5.10 13.01 -6.76
N GLU A 29 -5.54 13.24 -5.52
CA GLU A 29 -4.73 13.04 -4.31
C GLU A 29 -4.30 11.57 -4.13
N TYR A 30 -5.25 10.64 -4.25
CA TYR A 30 -4.96 9.21 -4.07
C TYR A 30 -4.23 8.60 -5.28
N GLU A 31 -4.38 9.15 -6.48
CA GLU A 31 -3.58 8.77 -7.65
C GLU A 31 -2.09 9.08 -7.43
N ALA A 32 -1.79 10.26 -6.88
CA ALA A 32 -0.42 10.64 -6.51
C ALA A 32 0.16 9.72 -5.43
N ALA A 33 -0.65 9.38 -4.42
CA ALA A 33 -0.25 8.45 -3.37
C ALA A 33 -0.01 7.02 -3.91
N LEU A 34 -0.84 6.54 -4.84
CA LEU A 34 -0.65 5.25 -5.52
C LEU A 34 0.66 5.19 -6.29
N LYS A 35 1.00 6.27 -7.01
CA LYS A 35 2.29 6.36 -7.71
C LYS A 35 3.45 6.27 -6.73
N ALA A 36 3.37 6.98 -5.60
CA ALA A 36 4.42 6.98 -4.59
C ALA A 36 4.61 5.61 -3.91
N VAL A 37 3.53 4.95 -3.48
CA VAL A 37 3.63 3.65 -2.79
C VAL A 37 4.14 2.55 -3.71
N ARG A 38 3.75 2.55 -4.98
CA ARG A 38 4.28 1.59 -5.98
C ARG A 38 5.78 1.75 -6.19
N ILE A 39 6.27 3.00 -6.22
CA ILE A 39 7.71 3.27 -6.27
C ILE A 39 8.40 2.76 -4.99
N ALA A 40 7.81 2.99 -3.81
CA ALA A 40 8.38 2.52 -2.55
C ALA A 40 8.48 0.98 -2.50
N GLU A 41 7.44 0.26 -2.92
CA GLU A 41 7.44 -1.20 -3.02
C GLU A 41 8.56 -1.70 -3.95
N GLN A 42 8.67 -1.12 -5.14
CA GLN A 42 9.70 -1.47 -6.12
C GLN A 42 11.10 -1.23 -5.57
N LEU A 43 11.34 -0.08 -4.94
CA LEU A 43 12.62 0.27 -4.34
C LEU A 43 12.98 -0.65 -3.17
N LEU A 44 12.01 -0.98 -2.31
CA LEU A 44 12.24 -1.89 -1.20
C LEU A 44 12.60 -3.29 -1.72
N VAL A 45 11.90 -3.80 -2.74
CA VAL A 45 12.20 -5.11 -3.34
C VAL A 45 13.58 -5.11 -4.01
N ALA A 46 13.91 -4.05 -4.76
CA ALA A 46 15.16 -3.91 -5.49
C ALA A 46 16.38 -3.67 -4.58
N ALA A 47 16.18 -3.19 -3.36
CA ALA A 47 17.27 -2.96 -2.41
C ALA A 47 18.01 -4.27 -2.11
N THR A 48 19.28 -4.31 -2.50
CA THR A 48 20.18 -5.45 -2.30
C THR A 48 20.36 -5.72 -0.81
N CYS A 49 20.02 -6.93 -0.36
CA CYS A 49 20.21 -7.37 1.01
C CYS A 49 20.67 -8.84 0.98
N HIS A 50 21.90 -9.08 0.53
CA HIS A 50 22.46 -10.42 0.48
C HIS A 50 23.17 -10.75 1.79
N GLY A 51 23.01 -11.98 2.29
CA GLY A 51 23.62 -12.40 3.55
C GLY A 51 25.14 -12.29 3.57
N ARG A 52 25.80 -12.38 2.41
CA ARG A 52 27.25 -12.21 2.27
C ARG A 52 27.75 -10.82 2.64
N ASP A 53 26.87 -9.82 2.63
CA ASP A 53 27.21 -8.42 2.90
C ASP A 53 27.23 -8.13 4.41
N PHE A 54 26.82 -9.09 5.25
CA PHE A 54 26.64 -8.90 6.70
C PHE A 54 27.40 -9.94 7.52
N GLN A 55 27.80 -9.55 8.74
CA GLN A 55 28.21 -10.51 9.76
C GLN A 55 26.98 -11.26 10.28
N THR A 56 27.04 -12.59 10.32
CA THR A 56 25.92 -13.45 10.73
C THR A 56 26.13 -14.00 12.14
N LEU A 57 26.57 -13.14 13.08
CA LEU A 57 26.70 -13.48 14.49
C LEU A 57 25.66 -12.70 15.30
N PRO A 58 24.69 -13.37 15.96
CA PRO A 58 24.44 -14.81 15.98
C PRO A 58 23.96 -15.36 14.61
N PRO A 59 24.02 -16.70 14.38
CA PRO A 59 23.67 -17.32 13.09
C PRO A 59 22.31 -16.92 12.51
N THR A 60 21.35 -16.58 13.37
CA THR A 60 19.98 -16.19 12.98
C THR A 60 19.83 -14.69 12.68
N ALA A 61 20.86 -13.87 12.87
CA ALA A 61 20.75 -12.41 12.75
C ALA A 61 20.27 -11.97 11.35
N PHE A 62 20.83 -12.59 10.30
CA PHE A 62 20.43 -12.27 8.93
C PHE A 62 19.02 -12.77 8.59
N GLU A 63 18.64 -13.96 9.06
CA GLU A 63 17.30 -14.51 8.84
C GLU A 63 16.23 -13.63 9.50
N GLN A 64 16.48 -13.19 10.73
CA GLN A 64 15.58 -12.26 11.44
C GLN A 64 15.44 -10.93 10.68
N ALA A 65 16.54 -10.36 10.18
CA ALA A 65 16.50 -9.14 9.40
C ALA A 65 15.74 -9.32 8.07
N ARG A 66 15.91 -10.48 7.41
CA ARG A 66 15.17 -10.83 6.19
C ARG A 66 13.67 -10.93 6.47
N ASP A 67 13.28 -11.60 7.55
CA ASP A 67 11.88 -11.76 7.93
C ASP A 67 11.24 -10.41 8.29
N GLN A 68 11.97 -9.53 8.99
CA GLN A 68 11.55 -8.15 9.24
C GLN A 68 11.35 -7.37 7.94
N ARG A 69 12.26 -7.50 6.96
CA ARG A 69 12.10 -6.85 5.65
C ARG A 69 10.86 -7.35 4.92
N MET A 70 10.54 -8.65 5.01
CA MET A 70 9.31 -9.20 4.44
C MET A 70 8.06 -8.63 5.13
N GLN A 71 8.10 -8.44 6.45
CA GLN A 71 7.02 -7.77 7.20
C GLN A 71 6.86 -6.32 6.76
N MET A 72 7.95 -5.59 6.56
CA MET A 72 7.89 -4.21 6.06
C MET A 72 7.30 -4.12 4.65
N LEU A 73 7.65 -5.06 3.76
CA LEU A 73 7.03 -5.13 2.43
C LEU A 73 5.53 -5.43 2.53
N LYS A 74 5.12 -6.33 3.42
CA LYS A 74 3.71 -6.61 3.67
C LYS A 74 2.95 -5.35 4.10
N HIS A 75 3.51 -4.55 5.00
CA HIS A 75 2.89 -3.29 5.41
C HIS A 75 2.77 -2.27 4.27
N LEU A 76 3.75 -2.21 3.37
CA LEU A 76 3.62 -1.37 2.18
C LEU A 76 2.47 -1.84 1.28
N CYS A 77 2.30 -3.15 1.11
CA CYS A 77 1.17 -3.68 0.35
C CYS A 77 -0.18 -3.39 1.04
N GLU A 78 -0.26 -3.49 2.36
CA GLU A 78 -1.48 -3.11 3.12
C GLU A 78 -1.81 -1.62 2.95
N VAL A 79 -0.79 -0.76 2.89
CA VAL A 79 -0.96 0.68 2.60
C VAL A 79 -1.39 0.90 1.15
N HIS A 80 -0.80 0.18 0.19
CA HIS A 80 -1.19 0.22 -1.22
C HIS A 80 -2.67 -0.14 -1.37
N ASP A 81 -3.12 -1.27 -0.81
CA ASP A 81 -4.51 -1.72 -0.87
C ASP A 81 -5.46 -0.66 -0.31
N TYR A 82 -5.09 -0.03 0.81
CA TYR A 82 -5.89 1.05 1.41
C TYR A 82 -6.00 2.28 0.51
N ILE A 83 -4.89 2.73 -0.08
CA ILE A 83 -4.85 3.87 -0.99
C ILE A 83 -5.65 3.56 -2.26
N GLU A 84 -5.52 2.34 -2.79
CA GLU A 84 -6.25 1.89 -3.99
C GLU A 84 -7.76 1.85 -3.74
N ALA A 85 -8.19 1.39 -2.57
CA ALA A 85 -9.60 1.39 -2.20
C ALA A 85 -10.19 2.80 -2.18
N TRP A 86 -9.45 3.79 -1.64
CA TRP A 86 -9.88 5.19 -1.66
C TRP A 86 -9.90 5.79 -3.06
N TYR A 87 -8.92 5.46 -3.90
CA TYR A 87 -8.88 5.90 -5.30
C TYR A 87 -10.14 5.45 -6.05
N TRP A 88 -10.45 4.15 -6.01
CA TRP A 88 -11.63 3.62 -6.69
C TRP A 88 -12.93 4.14 -6.10
N HIS A 89 -13.00 4.32 -4.78
CA HIS A 89 -14.16 4.95 -4.14
C HIS A 89 -14.41 6.39 -4.63
N ALA A 90 -13.35 7.15 -4.90
CA ALA A 90 -13.46 8.50 -5.46
C ALA A 90 -13.83 8.50 -6.95
N VAL A 91 -13.33 7.52 -7.73
CA VAL A 91 -13.72 7.32 -9.14
C VAL A 91 -15.20 6.96 -9.26
N ASP A 92 -15.69 6.03 -8.43
CA ASP A 92 -17.07 5.54 -8.47
C ASP A 92 -18.11 6.59 -8.00
N ALA A 93 -17.67 7.64 -7.30
CA ALA A 93 -18.54 8.68 -6.75
C ALA A 93 -18.76 9.89 -7.68
N GLN A 94 -18.17 9.90 -8.88
CA GLN A 94 -18.33 10.94 -9.90
C GLN A 94 -19.55 10.69 -10.77
#